data_AF-A0A7R7HZZ0-F1
#
_entry.id   AF-A0A7R7HZZ0-F1
#
_cell.length_a   1.000
_cell.length_b   1.000
_cell.length_c   1.000
_cell.angle_alpha   90.00
_cell.angle_beta   90.00
_cell.angle_gamma   90.00
#
_symmetry.space_group_name_H-M   'P 1'
#
loop_
_entity.id
_entity.type
_entity.pdbx_description
1 polymer ?
#
loop_
_entity_poly.entity_id
_entity_poly.type
_entity_poly.pdbx_seq_one_letter_code
_entity_poly.pdbx_strand_id
1 'polypeptide(L)'
;MAALMDRPPRIGDLLGLPAWLPDLPYRVLGVRDPGIEGYRWLDGYLIDGGTVHERSYLVPVARLRGLPDPLWGNATGEQPPSAPAATRADRW
;
A
#
# COMPACT_ATOMS: atom_id res chain seq x y z
N MET A 1 1.84 -15.95 -8.75
CA MET A 1 3.07 -15.23 -9.14
C MET A 1 2.83 -13.74 -8.93
N ALA A 2 3.78 -13.04 -8.32
CA ALA A 2 3.73 -11.57 -8.19
C ALA A 2 4.26 -10.94 -9.49
N ALA A 3 3.52 -10.00 -10.07
CA ALA A 3 3.98 -9.25 -11.24
C ALA A 3 4.72 -7.99 -10.79
N LEU A 4 5.69 -7.51 -11.58
CA LEU A 4 6.24 -6.17 -11.35
C LEU A 4 5.12 -5.14 -11.52
N MET A 5 5.22 -4.04 -10.77
CA MET A 5 4.24 -2.96 -10.89
C MET A 5 4.50 -2.14 -12.16
N ASP A 6 3.47 -1.98 -12.98
CA ASP A 6 3.47 -1.07 -14.14
C ASP A 6 2.96 0.33 -13.81
N ARG A 7 2.59 0.57 -12.55
CA ARG A 7 2.07 1.86 -12.05
C ARG A 7 2.74 2.27 -10.73
N PRO A 8 2.70 3.56 -10.37
CA PRO A 8 3.10 4.00 -9.04
C PRO A 8 2.31 3.29 -7.92
N PRO A 9 2.94 3.02 -6.75
CA PRO A 9 2.26 2.46 -5.60
C PRO A 9 1.25 3.45 -5.02
N ARG A 10 0.18 2.92 -4.44
CA ARG A 10 -0.92 3.66 -3.81
C ARG A 10 -1.17 3.14 -2.40
N ILE A 11 -1.77 3.98 -1.58
CA ILE A 11 -2.27 3.59 -0.26
C ILE A 11 -3.26 2.43 -0.46
N GLY A 12 -3.11 1.41 0.38
CA GLY A 12 -3.90 0.18 0.31
C GLY A 12 -3.28 -0.91 -0.57
N ASP A 13 -2.25 -0.64 -1.39
CA ASP A 13 -1.63 -1.71 -2.18
C ASP A 13 -0.98 -2.78 -1.28
N LEU A 14 -1.10 -4.06 -1.69
CA LEU A 14 -0.33 -5.16 -1.12
C LEU A 14 0.86 -5.46 -2.04
N LEU A 15 2.07 -5.29 -1.52
CA LEU A 15 3.30 -5.30 -2.31
C LEU A 15 4.31 -6.33 -1.77
N GLY A 16 5.09 -6.89 -2.69
CA GLY A 16 6.35 -7.55 -2.41
C GLY A 16 7.48 -6.53 -2.56
N LEU A 17 8.31 -6.39 -1.53
CA LEU A 17 9.41 -5.44 -1.50
C LEU A 17 10.61 -5.92 -2.34
N PRO A 18 11.56 -5.01 -2.67
CA PRO A 18 12.82 -5.40 -3.32
C PRO A 18 13.59 -6.46 -2.51
N ALA A 19 14.38 -7.29 -3.18
CA ALA A 19 15.01 -8.47 -2.59
C ALA A 19 16.01 -8.19 -1.44
N TRP A 20 16.45 -6.95 -1.24
CA TRP A 20 17.29 -6.55 -0.11
C TRP A 20 16.49 -6.14 1.14
N LEU A 21 15.17 -6.12 1.06
CA LEU A 21 14.25 -5.92 2.17
C LEU A 21 13.58 -7.25 2.54
N PRO A 22 12.93 -7.35 3.72
CA PRO A 22 12.23 -8.57 4.12
C PRO A 22 11.25 -9.06 3.05
N ASP A 23 11.33 -10.35 2.71
CA ASP A 23 10.42 -10.99 1.75
C ASP A 23 9.09 -11.36 2.42
N LEU A 24 8.39 -10.34 2.88
CA LEU A 24 7.09 -10.43 3.52
C LEU A 24 6.08 -9.52 2.80
N PRO A 25 4.78 -9.87 2.80
CA PRO A 25 3.76 -8.99 2.27
C PRO A 25 3.78 -7.63 2.99
N TYR A 26 3.78 -6.56 2.20
CA TYR A 26 3.82 -5.19 2.69
C TYR A 26 2.57 -4.43 2.27
N ARG A 27 1.78 -4.01 3.25
CA ARG A 27 0.60 -3.17 3.03
C ARG A 27 0.98 -1.70 3.07
N VAL A 28 0.74 -0.97 1.99
CA VAL A 28 1.02 0.47 1.92
C VAL A 28 -0.03 1.27 2.68
N LEU A 29 0.40 2.18 3.55
CA LEU A 29 -0.43 3.12 4.30
C LEU A 29 -0.18 4.57 3.89
N GLY A 30 1.04 4.86 3.42
CA GLY A 30 1.45 6.19 2.99
C GLY A 30 2.41 6.09 1.82
N VAL A 31 2.31 7.07 0.91
CA VAL A 31 3.25 7.23 -0.21
C VAL A 31 3.67 8.69 -0.25
N ARG A 32 4.97 8.95 -0.20
CA ARG A 32 5.56 10.29 -0.31
C ARG A 32 6.61 10.33 -1.42
N ASP A 33 6.69 11.47 -2.10
CA ASP A 33 7.76 11.73 -3.06
C ASP A 33 9.00 12.29 -2.33
N PRO A 34 10.15 11.58 -2.36
CA PRO A 34 11.41 12.09 -1.81
C PRO A 34 12.10 13.17 -2.66
N GLY A 35 11.61 13.47 -3.87
CA GLY A 35 12.33 14.29 -4.85
C GLY A 35 13.44 13.53 -5.60
N ILE A 36 13.45 12.20 -5.50
CA ILE A 36 14.40 11.31 -6.20
C ILE A 36 13.61 10.54 -7.27
N GLU A 37 13.97 10.75 -8.53
CA GLU A 37 13.27 10.15 -9.66
C GLU A 37 13.26 8.61 -9.57
N GLY A 38 12.08 8.01 -9.77
CA GLY A 38 11.89 6.57 -9.72
C GLY A 38 11.82 5.96 -8.30
N TYR A 39 11.99 6.77 -7.25
CA TYR A 39 11.92 6.33 -5.85
C TYR A 39 10.68 6.87 -5.14
N ARG A 40 10.19 6.12 -4.16
CA ARG A 40 9.10 6.54 -3.26
C ARG A 40 9.42 6.17 -1.82
N TRP A 41 9.05 7.06 -0.90
CA TRP A 41 8.91 6.71 0.51
C TRP A 41 7.57 6.03 0.71
N LEU A 42 7.60 4.80 1.19
CA LEU A 42 6.41 4.04 1.56
C LEU A 42 6.39 3.88 3.07
N ASP A 43 5.29 4.24 3.71
CA ASP A 43 4.97 3.78 5.06
C ASP A 43 3.96 2.66 4.97
N GLY A 44 4.06 1.70 5.87
CA GLY A 44 3.24 0.51 5.74
C GLY A 44 3.48 -0.53 6.81
N TYR A 45 2.76 -1.63 6.64
CA TYR A 45 2.78 -2.78 7.53
C TYR A 45 3.45 -3.96 6.83
N LEU A 46 4.54 -4.47 7.41
CA LEU A 46 5.01 -5.82 7.13
C LEU A 46 4.13 -6.82 7.88
N ILE A 47 3.61 -7.81 7.16
CA ILE A 47 2.72 -8.83 7.69
C ILE A 47 3.51 -10.14 7.83
N ASP A 48 3.71 -10.59 9.06
CA ASP A 48 4.45 -11.82 9.39
C ASP A 48 3.57 -12.76 10.21
N GLY A 49 2.97 -13.76 9.55
CA GLY A 49 2.33 -14.89 10.23
C GLY A 49 1.27 -14.55 11.29
N GLY A 50 0.62 -13.37 11.20
CA GLY A 50 -0.35 -12.87 12.19
C GLY A 50 0.14 -11.67 13.00
N THR A 51 1.41 -11.30 12.88
CA THR A 51 1.98 -10.08 13.46
C THR A 51 2.08 -8.98 12.41
N VAL A 52 1.89 -7.73 12.84
CA VAL A 52 2.01 -6.55 12.01
C VAL A 52 3.12 -5.65 12.55
N HIS A 53 4.05 -5.26 11.67
CA HIS A 53 5.12 -4.33 12.00
C HIS A 53 5.05 -3.09 11.12
N GLU A 54 4.89 -1.91 11.74
CA GLU A 54 4.97 -0.64 11.03
C GLU A 54 6.42 -0.32 10.65
N ARG A 55 6.66 -0.08 9.36
CA ARG A 55 7.97 0.26 8.82
C ARG A 55 7.81 1.25 7.68
N SER A 56 8.87 2.04 7.47
CA SER A 56 8.97 2.97 6.36
C SER A 56 10.21 2.64 5.53
N TYR A 57 10.05 2.61 4.20
CA TYR A 57 11.13 2.30 3.27
C TYR A 57 11.18 3.30 2.12
N LEU A 58 12.39 3.74 1.79
CA LEU A 58 12.68 4.37 0.50
C LEU A 58 13.02 3.28 -0.52
N VAL A 59 12.19 3.14 -1.54
CA VAL A 59 12.30 2.03 -2.50
C VAL A 59 12.19 2.50 -3.95
N PRO A 60 12.90 1.86 -4.89
CA PRO A 60 12.70 2.10 -6.31
C PRO A 60 11.41 1.43 -6.78
N VAL A 61 10.53 2.21 -7.41
CA VAL A 61 9.19 1.75 -7.84
C VAL A 61 9.28 0.58 -8.81
N ALA A 62 10.26 0.59 -9.72
CA ALA A 62 10.48 -0.45 -10.72
C ALA A 62 10.85 -1.85 -10.14
N ARG A 63 11.14 -1.95 -8.83
CA ARG A 63 11.45 -3.21 -8.15
C ARG A 63 10.31 -3.71 -7.26
N LEU A 64 9.22 -2.96 -7.16
CA LEU A 64 8.03 -3.37 -6.42
C LEU A 64 7.25 -4.42 -7.21
N ARG A 65 6.75 -5.42 -6.50
CA ARG A 65 5.89 -6.46 -7.07
C ARG A 65 4.49 -6.31 -6.51
N GLY A 66 3.47 -6.25 -7.36
CA GLY A 66 2.08 -6.34 -6.92
C GLY A 66 1.77 -7.74 -6.42
N LEU A 67 1.21 -7.86 -5.23
CA LEU A 67 0.71 -9.12 -4.70
C LEU A 67 -0.82 -9.17 -4.86
N PRO A 68 -1.40 -10.37 -5.13
CA PRO A 68 -2.84 -10.53 -5.10
C PRO A 68 -3.34 -10.28 -3.67
N ASP A 69 -4.32 -9.39 -3.53
CA ASP A 69 -4.88 -9.05 -2.23
C ASP A 69 -6.17 -9.85 -1.97
N PRO A 70 -6.15 -10.83 -1.04
CA PRO A 70 -7.33 -11.63 -0.74
C PRO A 70 -8.41 -10.85 0.04
N LEU A 71 -8.08 -9.72 0.66
CA LEU A 71 -9.02 -8.95 1.50
C LEU A 71 -9.77 -7.87 0.75
N TRP A 72 -9.13 -7.25 -0.24
CA TRP A 72 -9.73 -6.13 -0.99
C TRP A 72 -10.07 -6.47 -2.44
N GLY A 73 -9.79 -7.70 -2.89
CA GLY A 73 -9.81 -8.05 -4.31
C GLY A 73 -8.80 -7.19 -5.08
N ASN A 74 -8.49 -7.54 -6.32
CA ASN A 74 -7.73 -6.65 -7.19
C ASN A 74 -8.62 -5.46 -7.54
N ALA A 75 -8.77 -4.49 -6.62
CA ALA A 75 -9.58 -3.30 -6.79
C ALA A 75 -8.96 -2.48 -7.92
N THR A 76 -9.47 -2.76 -9.12
CA THR A 76 -9.15 -2.03 -10.33
C THR A 76 -9.91 -0.71 -10.21
N GLY A 77 -9.32 0.27 -9.53
CA GLY A 77 -9.65 1.68 -9.72
C GLY A 77 -10.98 2.23 -9.17
N GLU A 78 -11.77 1.50 -8.38
CA GLU A 78 -12.90 2.12 -7.66
C GLU A 78 -12.55 2.36 -6.19
N GLN A 79 -12.27 3.63 -5.88
CA GLN A 79 -12.32 4.14 -4.53
C GLN A 79 -13.70 3.77 -3.93
N PRO A 80 -13.77 3.10 -2.77
CA PRO A 80 -15.06 2.88 -2.12
C PRO A 80 -15.75 4.24 -1.94
N PRO A 81 -17.05 4.38 -2.25
CA PRO A 81 -17.74 5.65 -2.12
C PRO A 81 -17.51 6.16 -0.70
N SER A 82 -17.02 7.39 -0.58
CA SER A 82 -16.86 8.09 0.69
C SER A 82 -18.13 7.87 1.51
N ALA A 83 -17.99 7.23 2.67
CA ALA A 83 -19.13 7.00 3.56
C ALA A 83 -19.90 8.32 3.72
N PRO A 84 -21.25 8.31 3.67
CA PRO A 84 -22.01 9.54 3.81
C PRO A 84 -21.58 10.22 5.10
N ALA A 85 -21.14 11.48 4.99
CA ALA A 85 -20.81 12.31 6.13
C ALA A 85 -21.96 12.19 7.12
N ALA A 86 -21.67 11.67 8.32
CA ALA A 86 -22.67 11.49 9.35
C ALA A 86 -23.32 12.86 9.59
N THR A 87 -24.55 13.04 9.10
CA THR A 87 -25.37 14.20 9.38
C THR A 87 -25.52 14.23 10.89
N ARG A 88 -24.82 15.17 11.52
CA ARG A 88 -24.95 15.46 12.95
C ARG A 88 -26.41 15.86 13.13
N ALA A 89 -27.20 14.96 13.71
CA ALA A 89 -28.57 15.23 14.06
C ALA A 89 -28.56 16.38 15.08
N ASP A 90 -28.96 17.55 14.62
CA ASP A 90 -29.35 18.67 15.45
C ASP A 90 -30.59 18.24 16.24
N ARG A 91 -30.40 17.91 17.51
CA ARG A 91 -31.41 17.94 18.57
C ARG A 91 -30.67 18.23 19.87
N TRP A 92 -30.86 19.42 20.43
CA TRP A 92 -31.64 19.71 21.64
C TRP A 92 -31.51 21.21 21.94
#